data_AF-A0A4Y2L9B1-F1
#
_entry.id   AF-A0A4Y2L9B1-F1
#
_cell.length_a   1.000
_cell.length_b   1.000
_cell.length_c   1.000
_cell.angle_alpha   90.00
_cell.angle_beta   90.00
_cell.angle_gamma   90.00
#
_symmetry.space_group_name_H-M   'P 1'
#
loop_
_entity.id
_entity.type
_entity.pdbx_description
1 polymer ?
#
loop_
_entity_poly.entity_id
_entity_poly.type
_entity_poly.pdbx_seq_one_letter_code
_entity_poly.pdbx_strand_id
1 'polypeptide(L)'
;MARQISDSNLAYKLRRGHKDLTSGIDSDDKEDQKSTLQSTHRADFKTPPRIAPPDRGKRRELMERYLFEKISADIANYEFRPRSPPKYLSTTHEDFDVPGFDPDAGLQPKFEHSLYSDPIVTYWSENKRKIHGVTVPENPTGNFNSSMRFSKPVSERWDNDPEF
;
A
#
# COMPACT_ATOMS: atom_id res chain seq x y z
N MET A 1 61.75 21.60 55.35
CA MET A 1 61.95 23.00 54.87
C MET A 1 61.08 23.22 53.64
N ALA A 2 59.95 23.94 53.78
CA ALA A 2 59.09 24.29 52.65
C ALA A 2 59.64 25.54 51.97
N ARG A 3 59.91 25.48 50.66
CA ARG A 3 60.36 26.62 49.87
C ARG A 3 59.15 27.50 49.53
N GLN A 4 59.14 28.74 50.02
CA GLN A 4 58.20 29.76 49.55
C GLN A 4 58.62 30.18 48.14
N ILE A 5 57.70 30.05 47.17
CA ILE A 5 57.91 30.45 45.78
C ILE A 5 57.24 31.82 45.61
N SER A 6 58.01 32.82 45.18
CA SER A 6 57.53 34.18 44.94
C SER A 6 56.75 34.27 43.62
N ASP A 7 55.59 34.95 43.64
CA ASP A 7 54.71 35.16 42.48
C ASP A 7 55.33 36.00 41.34
N SER A 8 56.53 36.53 41.55
CA SER A 8 57.30 37.32 40.60
C SER A 8 58.23 36.52 39.67
N ASN A 9 58.34 35.19 39.84
CA ASN A 9 59.29 34.40 39.05
C ASN A 9 58.70 33.96 37.69
N LEU A 10 59.03 34.70 36.63
CA LEU A 10 58.54 34.50 35.25
C LEU A 10 58.82 33.08 34.74
N ALA A 11 59.98 32.51 35.09
CA ALA A 11 60.37 31.16 34.68
C ALA A 11 59.45 30.08 35.25
N TYR A 12 58.88 30.30 36.44
CA TYR A 12 57.94 29.35 37.05
C TYR A 12 56.55 29.41 36.39
N LYS A 13 56.11 30.61 35.95
CA LYS A 13 54.85 30.81 35.22
C LYS A 13 54.88 30.13 33.84
N LEU A 14 55.97 30.31 33.10
CA LEU A 14 56.17 29.71 31.77
C LEU A 14 56.36 28.18 31.82
N ARG A 15 56.79 27.62 32.96
CA ARG A 15 56.97 26.16 33.12
C ARG A 15 55.65 25.38 33.07
N ARG A 16 54.51 26.03 33.29
CA ARG A 16 53.18 25.38 33.39
C ARG A 16 52.18 25.83 32.32
N GLY A 17 52.56 26.69 31.37
CA GLY A 17 51.62 27.23 30.38
C GLY A 17 52.25 27.44 29.00
N HIS A 18 51.47 27.17 27.95
CA HIS A 18 51.83 27.51 26.56
C HIS A 18 51.55 29.00 26.35
N LYS A 19 52.57 29.77 25.97
CA LYS A 19 52.51 31.24 25.89
C LYS A 19 51.41 31.75 24.94
N ASP A 20 51.14 30.98 23.88
CA ASP A 20 50.15 31.33 22.85
C ASP A 20 48.70 31.00 23.24
N LEU A 21 48.49 30.24 24.34
CA LEU A 21 47.18 29.78 24.79
C LEU A 21 46.70 30.45 26.09
N THR A 22 47.59 31.15 26.79
CA THR A 22 47.22 31.92 27.97
C THR A 22 46.68 33.28 27.55
N SER A 23 45.37 33.48 27.73
CA SER A 23 44.74 34.80 27.55
C SER A 23 45.37 35.83 28.49
N GLY A 24 46.11 36.79 27.92
CA GLY A 24 46.38 38.10 28.50
C GLY A 24 47.23 38.16 29.78
N ILE A 25 48.52 37.83 29.69
CA ILE A 25 49.49 38.20 30.76
C ILE A 25 50.69 39.00 30.25
N ASP A 26 51.07 38.88 28.97
CA ASP A 26 52.25 39.59 28.42
C ASP A 26 51.84 40.52 27.27
N SER A 27 51.24 41.66 27.59
CA SER A 27 51.04 42.77 26.64
C SER A 27 51.03 44.07 27.45
N ASP A 28 52.04 44.92 27.26
CA ASP A 28 52.15 46.24 27.91
C ASP A 28 51.10 47.26 27.40
N ASP A 29 50.18 46.82 26.55
CA ASP A 29 49.04 47.61 26.09
C ASP A 29 47.91 47.55 27.11
N LYS A 30 48.03 48.40 28.13
CA LYS A 30 46.92 48.79 29.00
C LYS A 30 45.86 49.47 28.15
N GLU A 31 44.83 48.74 27.71
CA GLU A 31 43.46 49.27 27.79
C GLU A 31 42.32 48.24 27.61
N ASP A 32 42.45 47.16 26.83
CA ASP A 32 41.23 46.44 26.40
C ASP A 32 41.17 44.91 26.63
N GLN A 33 41.95 44.33 27.55
CA GLN A 33 41.85 42.89 27.84
C GLN A 33 41.61 42.56 29.32
N LYS A 34 40.49 43.03 29.86
CA LYS A 34 39.79 42.23 30.88
C LYS A 34 39.05 41.10 30.17
N SER A 35 39.77 40.07 29.71
CA SER A 35 39.16 38.81 29.29
C SER A 35 38.50 38.17 30.52
N THR A 36 37.27 38.57 30.80
CA THR A 36 36.48 38.00 31.88
C THR A 36 36.33 36.52 31.55
N LEU A 37 36.81 35.63 32.42
CA LEU A 37 36.60 34.19 32.28
C LEU A 37 35.08 33.95 32.22
N GLN A 38 34.56 33.73 31.02
CA GLN A 38 33.15 33.43 30.80
C GLN A 38 32.99 31.92 30.85
N SER A 39 32.08 31.42 31.69
CA SER A 39 31.70 30.02 31.67
C SER A 39 30.95 29.70 30.37
N THR A 40 31.01 28.45 29.92
CA THR A 40 30.27 27.95 28.74
C THR A 40 28.79 28.33 28.80
N HIS A 41 28.17 28.18 29.97
CA HIS A 41 26.80 28.59 30.22
C HIS A 41 26.53 30.09 29.94
N ARG A 42 27.47 31.00 30.29
CA ARG A 42 27.29 32.43 30.00
C ARG A 42 27.55 32.78 28.53
N ALA A 43 28.33 31.97 27.84
CA ALA A 43 28.57 32.14 26.41
C ALA A 43 27.35 31.69 25.57
N ASP A 44 26.72 30.59 25.97
CA ASP A 44 25.63 29.97 25.21
C ASP A 44 24.26 30.58 25.53
N PHE A 45 24.00 30.89 26.81
CA PHE A 45 22.71 31.42 27.25
C PHE A 45 22.75 32.95 27.37
N LYS A 46 22.70 33.63 26.22
CA LYS A 46 22.56 35.08 26.14
C LYS A 46 21.10 35.50 26.19
N THR A 47 20.85 36.68 26.77
CA THR A 47 19.52 37.29 26.73
C THR A 47 19.10 37.51 25.28
N PRO A 48 17.90 37.08 24.86
CA PRO A 48 17.43 37.31 23.51
C PRO A 48 17.37 38.81 23.20
N PRO A 49 17.58 39.20 21.93
CA PRO A 49 17.51 40.61 21.55
C PRO A 49 16.13 41.17 21.89
N ARG A 50 16.11 42.43 22.36
CA ARG A 50 14.85 43.13 22.62
C ARG A 50 14.09 43.28 21.30
N ILE A 51 12.85 42.79 21.27
CA ILE A 51 11.98 42.92 20.12
C ILE A 51 11.60 44.40 20.00
N ALA A 52 11.85 44.99 18.83
CA ALA A 52 11.46 46.37 18.55
C ALA A 52 9.93 46.50 18.57
N PRO A 53 9.39 47.67 18.96
CA PRO A 53 7.96 47.93 18.79
C PRO A 53 7.55 47.71 17.33
N PRO A 54 6.31 47.24 17.08
CA PRO A 54 5.84 47.07 15.72
C PRO A 54 5.87 48.39 14.97
N ASP A 55 6.41 48.36 13.76
CA ASP A 55 6.54 49.51 12.85
C ASP A 55 5.16 50.02 12.35
N ARG A 56 4.11 49.24 12.56
CA ARG A 56 2.74 49.52 12.11
C ARG A 56 1.80 49.68 13.29
N GLY A 57 0.84 50.59 13.17
CA GLY A 57 -0.25 50.74 14.14
C GLY A 57 -1.23 49.56 14.09
N LYS A 58 -1.85 49.25 15.23
CA LYS A 58 -2.81 48.13 15.41
C LYS A 58 -3.93 48.10 14.36
N ARG A 59 -4.46 49.26 13.98
CA ARG A 59 -5.52 49.35 12.96
C ARG A 59 -5.06 48.80 11.61
N ARG A 60 -3.84 49.15 11.19
CA ARG A 60 -3.27 48.70 9.91
C ARG A 60 -3.01 47.20 9.94
N GLU A 61 -2.43 46.71 11.03
CA GLU A 61 -2.18 45.27 11.23
C GLU A 61 -3.48 44.44 11.16
N LEU A 62 -4.53 44.88 11.83
CA LEU A 62 -5.84 44.21 11.78
C LEU A 62 -6.46 44.23 10.38
N MET A 63 -6.35 45.35 9.65
CA MET A 63 -6.84 45.40 8.27
C MET A 63 -6.03 44.49 7.34
N GLU A 64 -4.70 44.46 7.48
CA GLU A 64 -3.84 43.56 6.70
C GLU A 64 -4.17 42.09 6.97
N ARG A 65 -4.37 41.72 8.23
CA ARG A 65 -4.78 40.37 8.63
C ARG A 65 -6.15 40.00 8.03
N TYR A 66 -7.13 40.89 8.13
CA TYR A 66 -8.46 40.67 7.56
C TYR A 66 -8.40 40.48 6.03
N LEU A 67 -7.64 41.32 5.33
CA LEU A 67 -7.47 41.21 3.88
C LEU A 67 -6.79 39.89 3.51
N PHE A 68 -5.74 39.51 4.26
CA PHE A 68 -5.05 38.25 4.03
C PHE A 68 -5.98 37.05 4.20
N GLU A 69 -6.76 37.02 5.28
CA GLU A 69 -7.74 35.96 5.56
C GLU A 69 -8.78 35.87 4.43
N LYS A 70 -9.35 37.01 4.03
CA LYS A 70 -10.33 37.06 2.94
C LYS A 70 -9.76 36.54 1.63
N ILE A 71 -8.59 37.02 1.22
CA ILE A 71 -7.92 36.60 -0.01
C ILE A 71 -7.59 35.10 0.04
N SER A 72 -7.11 34.61 1.18
CA SER A 72 -6.79 33.19 1.36
C SER A 72 -8.02 32.29 1.24
N ALA A 73 -9.16 32.74 1.79
CA ALA A 73 -10.43 32.03 1.69
C ALA A 73 -10.96 32.03 0.25
N ASP A 74 -10.85 33.16 -0.44
CA ASP A 74 -11.24 33.28 -1.85
C ASP A 74 -10.40 32.33 -2.71
N ILE A 75 -9.06 32.38 -2.58
CA ILE A 75 -8.14 31.46 -3.29
C ILE A 75 -8.51 30.01 -2.99
N ALA A 76 -8.74 29.67 -1.73
CA ALA A 76 -9.09 28.30 -1.36
C ALA A 76 -10.39 27.83 -2.02
N ASN A 77 -11.38 28.72 -2.14
CA ASN A 77 -12.65 28.42 -2.80
C ASN A 77 -12.56 28.33 -4.33
N TYR A 78 -11.58 29.00 -4.96
CA TYR A 78 -11.37 28.94 -6.41
C TYR A 78 -10.45 27.78 -6.81
N GLU A 79 -9.31 27.63 -6.16
CA GLU A 79 -8.29 26.64 -6.51
C GLU A 79 -8.54 25.26 -5.92
N PHE A 80 -8.98 25.18 -4.66
CA PHE A 80 -9.24 23.92 -3.95
C PHE A 80 -10.72 23.54 -3.93
N ARG A 81 -11.51 24.10 -4.85
CA ARG A 81 -12.90 23.72 -5.02
C ARG A 81 -12.93 22.19 -5.22
N PRO A 82 -13.65 21.42 -4.37
CA PRO A 82 -13.64 19.97 -4.49
C PRO A 82 -14.12 19.63 -5.89
N ARG A 83 -13.20 19.07 -6.70
CA ARG A 83 -13.53 18.63 -8.05
C ARG A 83 -14.68 17.64 -7.91
N SER A 84 -15.70 17.75 -8.78
CA SER A 84 -16.78 16.77 -8.81
C SER A 84 -16.15 15.37 -8.79
N PRO A 85 -16.64 14.45 -7.93
CA PRO A 85 -16.04 13.13 -7.82
C PRO A 85 -15.96 12.53 -9.22
N PRO A 86 -14.82 11.93 -9.61
CA PRO A 86 -14.71 11.32 -10.91
C PRO A 86 -15.78 10.24 -11.04
N LYS A 87 -16.46 10.22 -12.19
CA LYS A 87 -17.36 9.12 -12.53
C LYS A 87 -16.50 7.88 -12.77
N TYR A 88 -16.56 6.93 -11.85
CA TYR A 88 -15.83 5.66 -11.95
C TYR A 88 -16.57 4.62 -12.80
N LEU A 89 -17.86 4.85 -13.06
CA LEU A 89 -18.69 3.96 -13.85
C LEU A 89 -18.69 4.40 -15.31
N SER A 90 -18.69 3.42 -16.22
CA SER A 90 -18.94 3.68 -17.63
C SER A 90 -20.40 4.07 -17.83
N THR A 91 -20.68 4.83 -18.90
CA THR A 91 -22.05 5.17 -19.31
C THR A 91 -22.92 3.92 -19.46
N THR A 92 -22.32 2.82 -19.95
CA THR A 92 -23.02 1.54 -20.09
C THR A 92 -23.46 0.96 -18.75
N HIS A 93 -22.62 1.06 -17.72
CA HIS A 93 -22.93 0.57 -16.38
C HIS A 93 -23.94 1.47 -15.65
N GLU A 94 -23.97 2.77 -15.93
CA GLU A 94 -25.00 3.67 -15.36
C GLU A 94 -26.37 3.47 -16.02
N ASP A 95 -26.40 3.34 -17.35
CA ASP A 95 -27.67 3.41 -18.12
C ASP A 95 -28.33 2.05 -18.39
N PHE A 96 -27.56 0.94 -18.40
CA PHE A 96 -28.05 -0.37 -18.84
C PHE A 96 -28.07 -1.43 -17.73
N ASP A 97 -27.64 -1.08 -16.52
CA ASP A 97 -27.72 -2.00 -15.38
C ASP A 97 -29.16 -2.05 -14.87
N VAL A 98 -29.77 -3.24 -14.89
CA VAL A 98 -31.14 -3.44 -14.41
C VAL A 98 -31.07 -3.69 -12.90
N PRO A 99 -31.59 -2.79 -12.05
CA PRO A 99 -31.49 -2.97 -10.61
C PRO A 99 -32.21 -4.26 -10.19
N GLY A 100 -31.47 -5.15 -9.52
CA GLY A 100 -31.99 -6.45 -9.08
C GLY A 100 -31.89 -7.58 -10.10
N PHE A 101 -31.23 -7.37 -11.24
CA PHE A 101 -30.83 -8.47 -12.11
C PHE A 101 -29.65 -9.20 -11.49
N ASP A 102 -29.94 -10.29 -10.82
CA ASP A 102 -28.93 -11.27 -10.40
C ASP A 102 -29.00 -12.42 -11.41
N PRO A 103 -27.97 -12.60 -12.27
CA PRO A 103 -27.96 -13.65 -13.28
C PRO A 103 -28.02 -15.03 -12.64
N ASP A 104 -27.67 -15.16 -11.35
CA ASP A 104 -27.62 -16.40 -10.60
C ASP A 104 -28.84 -16.59 -9.68
N ALA A 105 -29.70 -15.58 -9.54
CA ALA A 105 -30.89 -15.66 -8.70
C ALA A 105 -31.88 -16.71 -9.24
N GLY A 106 -31.96 -17.83 -8.53
CA GLY A 106 -32.90 -18.91 -8.83
C GLY A 106 -32.36 -19.98 -9.76
N LEU A 107 -31.06 -19.99 -10.10
CA LEU A 107 -30.41 -21.16 -10.73
C LEU A 107 -30.22 -22.29 -9.72
N GLN A 108 -31.33 -22.86 -9.27
CA GLN A 108 -31.34 -24.23 -8.76
C GLN A 108 -31.61 -25.13 -9.96
N PRO A 109 -30.65 -25.96 -10.41
CA PRO A 109 -30.90 -26.90 -11.48
C PRO A 109 -32.08 -27.79 -11.08
N LYS A 110 -33.18 -27.69 -11.82
CA LYS A 110 -34.45 -28.40 -11.54
C LYS A 110 -34.29 -29.93 -11.68
N PHE A 111 -33.24 -30.37 -12.35
CA PHE A 111 -32.93 -31.76 -12.61
C PHE A 111 -31.45 -32.03 -12.31
N GLU A 112 -31.15 -33.23 -11.81
CA GLU A 112 -29.79 -33.70 -11.51
C GLU A 112 -28.96 -34.05 -12.76
N HIS A 113 -29.38 -33.58 -13.94
CA HIS A 113 -28.70 -33.87 -15.20
C HIS A 113 -27.37 -33.14 -15.25
N SER A 114 -26.27 -33.89 -15.41
CA SER A 114 -24.96 -33.30 -15.63
C SER A 114 -24.50 -33.53 -17.07
N LEU A 115 -24.07 -32.45 -17.73
CA LEU A 115 -23.60 -32.45 -19.11
C LEU A 115 -22.49 -33.49 -19.36
N TYR A 116 -21.71 -33.81 -18.32
CA TYR A 116 -20.55 -34.70 -18.40
C TYR A 116 -20.84 -36.14 -17.97
N SER A 117 -21.91 -36.38 -17.21
CA SER A 117 -22.26 -37.71 -16.68
C SER A 117 -23.35 -38.39 -17.49
N ASP A 118 -24.25 -37.61 -18.08
CA ASP A 118 -25.45 -38.15 -18.67
C ASP A 118 -25.16 -38.69 -20.08
N PRO A 119 -25.78 -39.83 -20.46
CA PRO A 119 -25.61 -40.37 -21.80
C PRO A 119 -26.17 -39.39 -22.82
N ILE A 120 -25.44 -39.21 -23.93
CA ILE A 120 -25.86 -38.31 -25.01
C ILE A 120 -27.16 -38.82 -25.61
N VAL A 121 -28.21 -38.00 -25.55
CA VAL A 121 -29.50 -38.27 -26.19
C VAL A 121 -29.36 -38.01 -27.68
N THR A 122 -29.36 -39.07 -28.47
CA THR A 122 -29.35 -39.04 -29.93
C THR A 122 -30.55 -39.82 -30.48
N TYR A 123 -30.87 -39.61 -31.75
CA TYR A 123 -31.91 -40.37 -32.45
C TYR A 123 -31.76 -41.89 -32.26
N TRP A 124 -30.52 -42.39 -32.27
CA TRP A 124 -30.22 -43.80 -32.11
C TRP A 124 -30.47 -44.28 -30.68
N SER A 125 -30.04 -43.55 -29.65
CA SER A 125 -30.24 -43.95 -28.24
C SER A 125 -31.73 -44.00 -27.87
N GLU A 126 -32.56 -43.12 -28.44
CA GLU A 126 -34.01 -43.12 -28.25
C GLU A 126 -34.71 -44.28 -28.97
N ASN A 127 -34.26 -44.61 -30.18
CA ASN A 127 -34.92 -45.58 -31.06
C ASN A 127 -34.27 -46.96 -31.09
N LYS A 128 -33.32 -47.25 -30.20
CA LYS A 128 -32.57 -48.52 -30.14
C LYS A 128 -33.42 -49.80 -30.10
N ARG A 129 -34.68 -49.72 -29.65
CA ARG A 129 -35.65 -50.84 -29.63
C ARG A 129 -36.61 -50.87 -30.82
N LYS A 130 -36.68 -49.79 -31.60
CA LYS A 130 -37.60 -49.62 -32.73
C LYS A 130 -36.92 -49.81 -34.09
N ILE A 131 -35.59 -49.70 -34.15
CA ILE A 131 -34.81 -49.81 -35.38
C ILE A 131 -34.48 -51.29 -35.64
N HIS A 132 -34.76 -51.75 -36.86
CA HIS A 132 -34.42 -53.11 -37.31
C HIS A 132 -32.94 -53.22 -37.71
N GLY A 133 -32.35 -54.41 -37.57
CA GLY A 133 -30.98 -54.70 -38.01
C GLY A 133 -29.87 -54.29 -37.03
N VAL A 134 -30.23 -53.82 -35.84
CA VAL A 134 -29.27 -53.49 -34.78
C VAL A 134 -29.37 -54.51 -33.64
N THR A 135 -28.23 -54.95 -33.11
CA THR A 135 -28.20 -55.84 -31.95
C THR A 135 -28.52 -55.05 -30.69
N VAL A 136 -29.65 -55.36 -30.05
CA VAL A 136 -30.09 -54.69 -28.82
C VAL A 136 -29.20 -55.14 -27.66
N PRO A 137 -28.48 -54.22 -26.98
CA PRO A 137 -27.70 -54.59 -25.81
C PRO A 137 -28.64 -54.99 -24.66
N GLU A 138 -28.24 -55.98 -23.87
CA GLU A 138 -28.97 -56.42 -22.67
C GLU A 138 -29.04 -55.30 -21.61
N ASN A 139 -28.03 -54.42 -21.57
CA ASN A 139 -27.98 -53.30 -20.63
C ASN A 139 -28.73 -52.06 -21.15
N PRO A 140 -29.73 -51.54 -20.40
CA PRO A 140 -30.53 -50.39 -20.81
C PRO A 140 -29.76 -49.07 -20.84
N THR A 141 -28.62 -48.99 -20.15
CA THR A 141 -27.74 -47.82 -20.08
C THR A 141 -26.53 -47.92 -21.02
N GLY A 142 -26.36 -49.04 -21.71
CA GLY A 142 -25.22 -49.27 -22.59
C GLY A 142 -25.35 -48.59 -23.95
N ASN A 143 -24.21 -48.07 -24.45
CA ASN A 143 -24.04 -47.60 -25.82
C ASN A 143 -24.18 -48.75 -26.84
N PHE A 144 -24.23 -48.42 -28.13
CA PHE A 144 -24.19 -49.40 -29.22
C PHE A 144 -22.85 -50.16 -29.23
N ASN A 145 -22.83 -51.33 -28.61
CA ASN A 145 -21.67 -52.21 -28.61
C ASN A 145 -21.74 -53.20 -29.78
N SER A 146 -20.61 -53.46 -30.43
CA SER A 146 -20.52 -54.46 -31.49
C SER A 146 -20.68 -55.87 -30.90
N SER A 147 -21.80 -56.54 -31.16
CA SER A 147 -21.96 -57.95 -30.83
C SER A 147 -21.40 -58.82 -31.94
N MET A 148 -20.29 -59.51 -31.67
CA MET A 148 -19.71 -60.51 -32.57
C MET A 148 -20.15 -61.94 -32.25
N ARG A 149 -21.12 -62.15 -31.35
CA ARG A 149 -21.60 -63.48 -30.94
C ARG A 149 -21.91 -64.40 -32.11
N PHE A 150 -22.51 -63.87 -33.18
CA PHE A 150 -22.87 -64.65 -34.36
C PHE A 150 -21.68 -64.91 -35.31
N SER A 151 -20.75 -63.96 -35.45
CA SER A 151 -19.64 -64.03 -36.40
C SER A 151 -18.36 -64.64 -35.82
N LYS A 152 -18.29 -64.85 -34.51
CA LYS A 152 -17.15 -65.50 -33.87
C LYS A 152 -16.96 -66.94 -34.40
N PRO A 153 -15.73 -67.34 -34.78
CA PRO A 153 -15.43 -68.67 -35.28
C PRO A 153 -15.74 -69.72 -34.20
N VAL A 154 -16.16 -70.92 -34.63
CA VAL A 154 -16.65 -71.96 -33.71
C VAL A 154 -15.60 -72.32 -32.66
N SER A 155 -14.32 -72.35 -33.00
CA SER A 155 -13.23 -72.67 -32.07
C SER A 155 -13.17 -71.74 -30.85
N GLU A 156 -13.52 -70.46 -31.00
CA GLU A 156 -13.41 -69.45 -29.93
C GLU A 156 -14.64 -69.44 -28.99
N ARG A 157 -15.73 -70.11 -29.39
CA ARG A 157 -16.97 -70.17 -28.59
C ARG A 157 -16.84 -71.10 -27.38
N TRP A 158 -16.03 -72.15 -27.50
CA TRP A 158 -15.92 -73.21 -26.49
C TRP A 158 -14.96 -72.83 -25.35
N ASP A 159 -14.07 -71.86 -25.57
CA ASP A 159 -13.07 -71.44 -24.57
C ASP A 159 -13.58 -70.39 -23.58
N ASN A 160 -14.77 -69.81 -23.83
CA ASN A 160 -15.31 -68.66 -23.08
C ASN A 160 -16.70 -68.90 -22.47
N ASP A 161 -17.12 -70.16 -22.35
CA ASP A 161 -18.25 -70.51 -21.48
C ASP A 161 -17.68 -70.83 -20.09
N PRO A 162 -17.68 -69.89 -19.12
CA PRO A 162 -17.78 -70.32 -17.74
C PRO A 162 -19.16 -71.00 -17.65
N GLU A 163 -19.14 -72.33 -17.58
CA GLU A 163 -20.30 -73.17 -17.28
C GLU A 163 -21.18 -72.50 -16.21
N PHE A 164 -22.50 -72.68 -16.31
CA PHE A 164 -23.43 -72.69 -15.17
C PHE A 164 -23.27 -71.63 -14.07
#